data_AF-C4Y6F1-F1
#
_entry.id   AF-C4Y6F1-F1
#
_cell.length_a   1.000
_cell.length_b   1.000
_cell.length_c   1.000
_cell.angle_alpha   90.00
_cell.angle_beta   90.00
_cell.angle_gamma   90.00
#
_symmetry.space_group_name_H-M   'P 1'
#
loop_
_entity.id
_entity.type
_entity.pdbx_description
1 polymer ?
#
loop_
_entity_poly.entity_id
_entity_poly.type
_entity_poly.pdbx_seq_one_letter_code
_entity_poly.pdbx_strand_id
1 'polypeptide(L)'
;MHNQHRNPFYLLKTFIEYHRSCQMSKSTKDETKLPITDYKHLVSVYKKSGAFDKQRKLLLENFKQSQTHKNLLLKLKLMVENKIKNDPSILLKNKGKMAALIQGEIIGNAKGSSILSIVDKDIQEKIIDSAEFHDSLKAEVKDIKRKCED
;
A
#
# COMPACT_ATOMS: atom_id res chain seq x y z
N MET A 1 -13.05 4.43 17.91
CA MET A 1 -12.88 3.26 17.02
C MET A 1 -11.75 3.56 16.03
N HIS A 2 -10.61 2.86 16.17
CA HIS A 2 -9.37 3.15 15.43
C HIS A 2 -9.44 2.56 14.01
N ASN A 3 -9.47 3.43 13.00
CA ASN A 3 -9.49 3.08 11.58
C ASN A 3 -8.13 2.50 11.14
N GLN A 4 -7.94 1.20 11.36
CA GLN A 4 -6.72 0.46 11.03
C GLN A 4 -6.49 0.22 9.51
N HIS A 5 -7.48 0.49 8.66
CA HIS A 5 -7.42 0.23 7.21
C HIS A 5 -6.55 1.20 6.37
N ARG A 6 -5.96 2.23 6.98
CA ARG A 6 -5.18 3.25 6.24
C ARG A 6 -3.68 3.12 6.37
N ASN A 7 -3.21 1.95 6.78
CA ASN A 7 -1.79 1.68 6.92
C ASN A 7 -1.33 0.81 5.74
N PRO A 8 -0.30 1.17 4.95
CA PRO A 8 0.31 0.24 3.99
C PRO A 8 0.85 -1.03 4.69
N PHE A 9 1.10 -0.98 6.00
CA PHE A 9 1.34 -2.18 6.82
C PHE A 9 0.10 -3.09 6.92
N TYR A 10 -1.12 -2.58 6.75
CA TYR A 10 -2.36 -3.36 6.75
C TYR A 10 -2.53 -4.17 5.48
N LEU A 11 -2.21 -3.64 4.30
CA LEU A 11 -2.19 -4.41 3.05
C LEU A 11 -1.12 -5.52 3.09
N LEU A 12 0.04 -5.21 3.67
CA LEU A 12 1.08 -6.20 3.94
C LEU A 12 0.61 -7.23 4.98
N LYS A 13 -0.13 -6.81 6.01
CA LYS A 13 -0.73 -7.68 7.02
C LYS A 13 -1.80 -8.59 6.41
N THR A 14 -2.67 -8.09 5.54
CA THR A 14 -3.70 -8.88 4.84
C THR A 14 -3.05 -9.87 3.86
N PHE A 15 -2.00 -9.48 3.15
CA PHE A 15 -1.22 -10.39 2.29
C PHE A 15 -0.49 -11.48 3.09
N ILE A 16 0.07 -11.12 4.26
CA ILE A 16 0.68 -12.07 5.20
C ILE A 16 -0.38 -12.97 5.87
N GLU A 17 -1.59 -12.46 6.13
CA GLU A 17 -2.71 -13.23 6.70
C GLU A 17 -3.36 -14.16 5.68
N TYR A 18 -3.44 -13.78 4.40
CA TYR A 18 -3.82 -14.66 3.30
C TYR A 18 -2.82 -15.82 3.15
N HIS A 19 -1.52 -15.54 3.27
CA HIS A 19 -0.48 -16.58 3.26
C HIS A 19 -0.49 -17.45 4.54
N ARG A 20 -0.96 -16.92 5.69
CA ARG A 20 -1.18 -17.67 6.94
C ARG A 20 -2.34 -18.67 6.83
N SER A 21 -3.37 -18.36 6.02
CA SER A 21 -4.50 -19.29 5.78
C SER A 21 -4.06 -20.55 5.01
N CYS A 22 -2.94 -20.50 4.27
CA CYS A 22 -2.40 -21.63 3.52
C CYS A 22 -1.41 -22.53 4.27
N GLN A 23 -0.93 -22.17 5.47
CA GLN A 23 0.08 -22.98 6.17
C GLN A 23 -0.17 -23.09 7.68
N MET A 24 -0.74 -24.21 8.08
CA MET A 24 -0.67 -24.71 9.45
C MET A 24 0.68 -25.43 9.66
N SER A 25 1.58 -24.86 10.47
CA SER A 25 2.31 -25.55 11.57
C SER A 25 3.62 -24.85 11.98
N LYS A 26 3.62 -24.33 13.22
CA LYS A 26 4.68 -24.25 14.28
C LYS A 26 6.17 -23.94 13.96
N SER A 27 6.58 -22.78 14.51
CA SER A 27 7.81 -22.35 15.22
C SER A 27 9.02 -23.30 15.37
N THR A 28 10.26 -22.82 15.13
CA THR A 28 11.26 -22.35 16.13
C THR A 28 12.53 -21.75 15.48
N LYS A 29 13.28 -20.95 16.27
CA LYS A 29 14.42 -20.08 15.92
C LYS A 29 15.75 -20.84 15.74
N ASP A 30 16.57 -20.48 14.72
CA ASP A 30 18.04 -20.39 14.81
C ASP A 30 18.61 -19.63 13.58
N GLU A 31 19.66 -18.82 13.79
CA GLU A 31 20.35 -18.01 12.77
C GLU A 31 21.64 -18.71 12.32
N THR A 32 21.60 -19.37 11.18
CA THR A 32 22.77 -19.66 10.32
C THR A 32 22.25 -20.03 8.94
N LYS A 33 23.10 -19.93 7.90
CA LYS A 33 22.77 -20.18 6.49
C LYS A 33 22.05 -21.53 6.31
N LEU A 34 20.72 -21.49 6.41
CA LEU A 34 19.86 -22.65 6.27
C LEU A 34 19.08 -22.50 4.97
N PRO A 35 18.86 -23.61 4.23
CA PRO A 35 17.97 -23.62 3.08
C PRO A 35 16.65 -22.97 3.48
N ILE A 36 16.07 -22.14 2.60
CA ILE A 36 14.85 -21.39 2.90
C ILE A 36 13.68 -22.38 3.04
N THR A 37 13.52 -22.85 4.26
CA THR A 37 12.52 -23.83 4.70
C THR A 37 11.31 -23.15 5.31
N ASP A 38 11.47 -21.94 5.84
CA ASP A 38 10.39 -21.12 6.42
C ASP A 38 10.05 -19.89 5.57
N TYR A 39 8.76 -19.68 5.33
CA TYR A 39 8.21 -18.52 4.61
C TYR A 39 8.62 -17.19 5.27
N LYS A 40 8.77 -17.14 6.60
CA LYS A 40 9.18 -15.91 7.29
C LYS A 40 10.60 -15.51 6.92
N HIS A 41 11.49 -16.50 6.79
CA HIS A 41 12.85 -16.28 6.35
C HIS A 41 12.85 -15.76 4.91
N LEU A 42 12.06 -16.37 4.03
CA LEU A 42 11.90 -15.92 2.64
C LEU A 42 11.41 -14.46 2.55
N VAL A 43 10.42 -14.07 3.35
CA VAL A 43 9.92 -12.68 3.40
C VAL A 43 11.01 -11.73 3.90
N SER A 44 11.81 -12.13 4.89
CA SER A 44 12.92 -11.34 5.40
C SER A 44 13.98 -11.13 4.32
N VAL A 45 14.39 -12.20 3.63
CA VAL A 45 15.35 -12.16 2.52
C VAL A 45 14.81 -11.30 1.37
N TYR A 46 13.55 -11.48 0.98
CA TYR A 46 12.89 -10.69 -0.05
C TYR A 46 12.95 -9.19 0.25
N LYS A 47 12.65 -8.80 1.50
CA LYS A 47 12.75 -7.40 1.94
C LYS A 47 14.20 -6.91 1.95
N LYS A 48 15.13 -7.69 2.52
CA LYS A 48 16.56 -7.34 2.61
C LYS A 48 17.23 -7.23 1.24
N SER A 49 16.74 -7.97 0.24
CA SER A 49 17.26 -7.92 -1.14
C SER A 49 16.99 -6.60 -1.86
N GLY A 50 16.11 -5.73 -1.32
CA GLY A 50 15.67 -4.50 -1.98
C GLY A 50 14.62 -4.70 -3.09
N ALA A 51 14.28 -5.94 -3.44
CA ALA A 51 13.24 -6.25 -4.41
C ALA A 51 11.86 -5.69 -4.00
N PHE A 52 11.51 -5.84 -2.72
CA PHE A 52 10.28 -5.25 -2.16
C PHE A 52 10.20 -3.73 -2.37
N ASP A 53 11.28 -3.00 -2.03
CA ASP A 53 11.32 -1.55 -2.18
C ASP A 53 11.24 -1.12 -3.65
N LYS A 54 11.89 -1.88 -4.54
CA LYS A 54 11.82 -1.67 -5.99
C LYS A 54 10.39 -1.85 -6.51
N GLN A 55 9.71 -2.94 -6.14
CA GLN A 55 8.32 -3.18 -6.52
C GLN A 55 7.38 -2.11 -5.96
N ARG A 56 7.54 -1.73 -4.68
CA ARG A 56 6.76 -0.65 -4.08
C ARG A 56 6.93 0.66 -4.85
N LYS A 57 8.17 1.00 -5.23
CA LYS A 57 8.46 2.20 -6.02
C LYS A 57 7.82 2.14 -7.39
N LEU A 58 7.90 1.00 -8.08
CA LEU A 58 7.30 0.82 -9.40
C LEU A 58 5.77 0.97 -9.34
N LEU A 59 5.11 0.31 -8.38
CA LEU A 59 3.67 0.43 -8.17
C LEU A 59 3.25 1.89 -7.92
N LEU A 60 4.02 2.63 -7.12
CA LEU A 60 3.76 4.05 -6.86
C LEU A 60 3.93 4.92 -8.11
N GLU A 61 4.97 4.69 -8.91
CA GLU A 61 5.18 5.45 -10.15
C GLU A 61 4.10 5.14 -11.19
N ASN A 62 3.74 3.87 -11.35
CA ASN A 62 2.63 3.45 -12.21
C ASN A 62 1.31 4.09 -11.76
N PHE A 63 1.06 4.12 -10.45
CA PHE A 63 -0.10 4.82 -9.89
C PHE A 63 -0.07 6.30 -10.25
N LYS A 64 1.04 7.02 -10.06
CA LYS A 64 1.15 8.46 -10.41
C LYS A 64 0.86 8.75 -11.88
N GLN A 65 1.22 7.82 -12.77
CA GLN A 65 0.97 7.94 -14.21
C GLN A 65 -0.44 7.49 -14.63
N SER A 66 -1.13 6.74 -13.77
CA SER A 66 -2.47 6.19 -14.03
C SER A 66 -3.55 7.26 -14.18
N GLN A 67 -4.65 6.88 -14.83
CA GLN A 67 -5.86 7.70 -14.88
C GLN A 67 -6.51 7.82 -13.49
N THR A 68 -6.40 6.81 -12.64
CA THR A 68 -6.89 6.84 -11.25
C THR A 68 -6.27 8.00 -10.47
N HIS A 69 -4.96 8.20 -10.57
CA HIS A 69 -4.28 9.32 -9.91
C HIS A 69 -4.74 10.68 -10.45
N LYS A 70 -4.95 10.81 -11.77
CA LYS A 70 -5.51 12.04 -12.36
C LYS A 70 -6.92 12.33 -11.84
N ASN A 71 -7.77 11.30 -11.77
CA ASN A 71 -9.14 11.42 -11.26
C ASN A 71 -9.15 11.78 -9.76
N LEU A 72 -8.26 11.18 -8.98
CA LEU A 72 -8.05 11.52 -7.57
C LEU A 72 -7.65 12.98 -7.40
N LEU A 73 -6.68 13.45 -8.19
CA LEU A 73 -6.21 14.84 -8.13
C LEU A 73 -7.32 15.83 -8.49
N LEU A 74 -8.11 15.53 -9.53
CA LEU A 74 -9.26 16.35 -9.92
C LEU A 74 -10.30 16.42 -8.79
N LYS A 75 -10.63 15.29 -8.18
CA LYS A 75 -11.59 15.24 -7.07
C LYS A 75 -11.09 16.02 -5.85
N LEU A 76 -9.80 15.93 -5.52
CA LEU A 76 -9.17 16.73 -4.46
C LEU A 76 -9.26 18.23 -4.75
N LYS A 77 -8.96 18.66 -5.98
CA LYS A 77 -9.09 20.07 -6.39
C LYS A 77 -10.51 20.58 -6.20
N LEU A 78 -11.51 19.85 -6.70
CA LEU A 78 -12.92 20.21 -6.55
C LEU A 78 -13.35 20.31 -5.09
N MET A 79 -12.89 19.39 -4.23
CA MET A 79 -13.17 19.45 -2.80
C MET A 79 -12.57 20.70 -2.14
N VAL A 80 -11.32 21.02 -2.46
CA VAL A 80 -10.64 22.21 -1.94
C VAL A 80 -11.32 23.49 -2.44
N GLU A 81 -11.63 23.58 -3.73
CA GLU A 81 -12.34 24.73 -4.31
C GLU A 81 -13.71 24.94 -3.67
N ASN A 82 -14.49 23.87 -3.48
CA ASN A 82 -15.77 23.95 -2.80
C ASN A 82 -15.59 24.43 -1.35
N LYS A 83 -14.53 24.02 -0.67
CA LYS A 83 -14.24 24.48 0.69
C LYS A 83 -13.87 25.96 0.74
N ILE A 84 -13.03 26.43 -0.17
CA ILE A 84 -12.67 27.85 -0.28
C ILE A 84 -13.92 28.70 -0.54
N LYS A 85 -14.80 28.24 -1.44
CA LYS A 85 -16.07 28.93 -1.72
C LYS A 85 -16.96 29.03 -0.47
N ASN A 86 -17.03 27.97 0.32
CA ASN A 86 -17.86 27.92 1.54
C ASN A 86 -17.24 28.67 2.72
N ASP A 87 -15.91 28.74 2.81
CA ASP A 87 -15.18 29.49 3.83
C ASP A 87 -13.93 30.14 3.22
N PRO A 88 -14.03 31.38 2.69
CA PRO A 88 -12.91 32.09 2.10
C PRO A 88 -11.79 32.41 3.11
N SER A 89 -12.10 32.42 4.42
CA SER A 89 -11.13 32.72 5.48
C SER A 89 -10.01 31.68 5.58
N ILE A 90 -10.19 30.49 5.01
CA ILE A 90 -9.14 29.46 4.99
C ILE A 90 -7.90 29.93 4.24
N LEU A 91 -8.06 30.78 3.22
CA LEU A 91 -6.93 31.36 2.47
C LEU A 91 -6.07 32.29 3.34
N LEU A 92 -6.63 32.82 4.42
CA LEU A 92 -5.93 33.66 5.39
C LEU A 92 -5.19 32.83 6.45
N LYS A 93 -5.41 31.51 6.49
CA LYS A 93 -4.72 30.61 7.43
C LYS A 93 -3.37 30.18 6.88
N ASN A 94 -2.40 29.99 7.78
CA ASN A 94 -1.08 29.48 7.42
C ASN A 94 -1.18 28.16 6.64
N LYS A 95 -0.32 28.01 5.62
CA LYS A 95 -0.28 26.85 4.70
C LYS A 95 -0.33 25.50 5.43
N GLY A 96 0.38 25.37 6.56
CA GLY A 96 0.37 24.14 7.38
C GLY A 96 -0.97 23.84 8.07
N LYS A 97 -1.65 24.87 8.61
CA LYS A 97 -2.98 24.71 9.23
C LYS A 97 -4.03 24.32 8.17
N MET A 98 -3.93 24.89 6.97
CA MET A 98 -4.78 24.51 5.85
C MET A 98 -4.55 23.05 5.41
N ALA A 99 -3.30 22.63 5.24
CA ALA A 99 -2.98 21.26 4.87
C ALA A 99 -3.54 20.26 5.88
N ALA A 100 -3.43 20.55 7.19
CA ALA A 100 -3.97 19.72 8.25
C ALA A 100 -5.51 19.64 8.22
N LEU A 101 -6.20 20.76 7.95
CA LEU A 101 -7.67 20.77 7.82
C LEU A 101 -8.12 19.93 6.62
N ILE A 102 -7.47 20.08 5.47
CA ILE A 102 -7.77 19.31 4.26
C ILE A 102 -7.52 17.81 4.51
N GLN A 103 -6.38 17.45 5.11
CA GLN A 103 -6.08 16.06 5.49
C GLN A 103 -7.12 15.51 6.46
N GLY A 104 -7.48 16.28 7.49
CA GLY A 104 -8.50 15.91 8.46
C GLY A 104 -9.86 15.66 7.82
N GLU A 105 -10.21 16.35 6.74
CA GLU A 105 -11.48 16.17 6.04
C GLU A 105 -11.47 14.95 5.10
N ILE A 106 -10.35 14.68 4.43
CA ILE A 106 -10.13 13.46 3.65
C ILE A 106 -10.12 12.22 4.57
N ILE A 107 -9.62 12.37 5.80
CA ILE A 107 -9.44 11.26 6.75
C ILE A 107 -10.62 11.06 7.70
N GLY A 108 -11.25 12.14 8.15
CA GLY A 108 -12.24 12.12 9.22
C GLY A 108 -13.69 12.03 8.76
N ASN A 109 -14.01 12.42 7.53
CA ASN A 109 -15.42 12.45 7.09
C ASN A 109 -15.84 11.08 6.51
N ALA A 110 -16.95 10.52 6.97
CA ALA A 110 -17.54 9.30 6.40
C ALA A 110 -17.89 9.46 4.90
N LYS A 111 -18.08 10.70 4.41
CA LYS A 111 -18.21 11.05 2.98
C LYS A 111 -16.85 11.11 2.23
N GLY A 112 -15.75 11.30 2.95
CA GLY A 112 -14.38 11.14 2.46
C GLY A 112 -14.03 9.69 2.12
N SER A 113 -14.85 8.72 2.53
CA SER A 113 -14.73 7.32 2.07
C SER A 113 -14.73 7.21 0.54
N SER A 114 -15.45 8.08 -0.18
CA SER A 114 -15.54 8.01 -1.63
C SER A 114 -14.26 8.40 -2.39
N ILE A 115 -13.32 9.09 -1.76
CA ILE A 115 -12.05 9.43 -2.41
C ILE A 115 -11.01 8.33 -2.22
N LEU A 116 -11.06 7.69 -1.06
CA LEU A 116 -10.20 6.54 -0.73
C LEU A 116 -10.66 5.30 -1.48
N SER A 117 -11.97 5.13 -1.67
CA SER A 117 -12.52 4.00 -2.44
C SER A 117 -12.01 3.95 -3.89
N ILE A 118 -11.65 5.10 -4.48
CA ILE A 118 -11.04 5.16 -5.82
C ILE A 118 -9.64 4.52 -5.79
N VAL A 119 -8.88 4.78 -4.72
CA VAL A 119 -7.55 4.20 -4.52
C VAL A 119 -7.65 2.74 -4.11
N ASP A 120 -8.60 2.40 -3.23
CA ASP A 120 -8.83 1.02 -2.78
C ASP A 120 -9.20 0.11 -3.96
N LYS A 121 -10.04 0.59 -4.89
CA LYS A 121 -10.40 -0.15 -6.10
C LYS A 121 -9.19 -0.37 -7.01
N ASP A 122 -8.34 0.64 -7.18
CA ASP A 122 -7.12 0.54 -7.99
C ASP A 122 -6.10 -0.44 -7.39
N ILE A 123 -5.94 -0.43 -6.06
CA ILE A 123 -5.14 -1.41 -5.33
C ILE A 123 -5.70 -2.82 -5.53
N GLN A 124 -7.02 -2.97 -5.40
CA GLN A 124 -7.68 -4.27 -5.57
C GLN A 124 -7.40 -4.81 -6.98
N GLU A 125 -7.67 -4.03 -8.02
CA GLU A 125 -7.50 -4.47 -9.42
C GLU A 125 -6.04 -4.69 -9.82
N LYS A 126 -5.12 -3.82 -9.39
CA LYS A 126 -3.72 -3.84 -9.86
C LYS A 126 -2.78 -4.69 -9.02
N ILE A 127 -3.16 -4.98 -7.77
CA ILE A 127 -2.30 -5.69 -6.83
C ILE A 127 -2.99 -6.96 -6.34
N ILE A 128 -4.21 -6.88 -5.81
CA ILE A 128 -4.85 -8.02 -5.12
C ILE A 128 -5.43 -9.04 -6.10
N ASP A 129 -6.05 -8.59 -7.18
CA ASP A 129 -6.71 -9.46 -8.17
C ASP A 129 -5.85 -9.63 -9.44
N SER A 130 -4.69 -8.96 -9.50
CA SER A 130 -3.81 -8.97 -10.66
C SER A 130 -2.99 -10.26 -10.72
N ALA A 131 -3.44 -11.19 -11.59
CA ALA A 131 -2.70 -12.42 -11.87
C ALA A 131 -1.29 -12.16 -12.39
N GLU A 132 -1.12 -11.16 -13.28
CA GLU A 132 0.17 -10.77 -13.83
C GLU A 132 1.14 -10.32 -12.72
N PHE A 133 0.65 -9.51 -11.78
CA PHE A 133 1.46 -9.06 -10.64
C PHE A 133 1.86 -10.24 -9.75
N HIS A 134 0.92 -11.15 -9.47
CA HIS A 134 1.18 -12.34 -8.66
C HIS A 134 2.19 -13.28 -9.33
N ASP A 135 2.10 -13.49 -10.63
CA ASP A 135 3.03 -14.34 -11.38
C ASP A 135 4.43 -13.74 -11.41
N SER A 136 4.54 -12.43 -11.64
CA SER A 136 5.82 -11.70 -11.57
C SER A 136 6.43 -11.79 -10.18
N LEU A 137 5.64 -11.58 -9.12
CA LEU A 137 6.12 -11.66 -7.74
C LEU A 137 6.57 -13.09 -7.39
N LYS A 138 5.83 -14.11 -7.85
CA LYS A 138 6.17 -15.51 -7.64
C LYS A 138 7.47 -15.89 -8.34
N ALA A 139 7.71 -15.41 -9.56
CA ALA A 139 8.97 -15.60 -10.25
C ALA A 139 10.14 -14.95 -9.49
N GLU A 140 9.96 -13.69 -9.07
CA GLU A 140 10.98 -12.94 -8.32
C GLU A 140 11.36 -13.63 -7.00
N VAL A 141 10.35 -14.09 -6.25
CA VAL A 141 10.56 -14.81 -4.98
C VAL A 141 11.23 -16.18 -5.21
N LYS A 142 10.88 -16.90 -6.28
CA LYS A 142 11.54 -18.16 -6.64
C LYS A 142 13.02 -17.96 -6.98
N ASP A 143 13.34 -16.90 -7.71
CA ASP A 143 14.71 -16.59 -8.08
C ASP A 143 15.56 -16.16 -6.88
N ILE A 144 14.98 -15.40 -5.96
CA ILE A 144 15.63 -15.06 -4.68
C ILE A 144 15.87 -16.33 -3.86
N LYS A 145 14.90 -17.25 -3.83
CA LYS A 145 15.07 -18.53 -3.13
C LYS A 145 16.24 -19.33 -3.69
N ARG A 146 16.31 -19.50 -5.02
CA ARG A 146 17.41 -20.20 -5.70
C ARG A 146 18.77 -19.60 -5.35
N LYS A 147 18.91 -18.27 -5.46
CA LYS A 147 20.15 -17.54 -5.14
C LYS A 147 20.64 -17.65 -3.70
N CYS A 148 19.78 -18.09 -2.77
CA CYS A 148 20.15 -18.30 -1.38
C CYS A 148 20.45 -19.77 -1.05
N GLU A 149 20.15 -20.69 -1.97
CA GLU A 149 20.43 -22.12 -1.84
C GLU A 149 21.73 -22.53 -2.56
N ASP A 150 22.24 -21.68 -3.47
CA ASP A 150 23.58 -21.75 -4.10
C ASP A 150 24.66 -21.06 -3.23
#